data_AF-A0A972ZIJ4-F1
#
_entry.id   AF-A0A972ZIJ4-F1
#
_cell.length_a   1.000
_cell.length_b   1.000
_cell.length_c   1.000
_cell.angle_alpha   90.00
_cell.angle_beta   90.00
_cell.angle_gamma   90.00
#
_symmetry.space_group_name_H-M   'P 1'
#
loop_
_entity.id
_entity.type
_entity.pdbx_description
1 polymer ?
#
loop_
_entity_poly.entity_id
_entity_poly.type
_entity_poly.pdbx_seq_one_letter_code
_entity_poly.pdbx_strand_id
1 'polypeptide(L)'
;MTHFLVSETNPDGSKLEDILRVIRSDIFDRCTKIRDDMRPEAQIVLGNNVKILDLISQAITLAEDSSHVLDKAFGPSAKGGLPRIGDA
;
A
#
# COMPACT_ATOMS: atom_id res chain seq x y z
N MET A 1 -8.93 -15.97 3.43
CA MET A 1 -9.09 -15.01 4.56
C MET A 1 -7.93 -14.03 4.53
N THR A 2 -8.22 -12.75 4.31
CA THR A 2 -7.21 -11.69 4.36
C THR A 2 -7.09 -11.15 5.77
N HIS A 3 -5.86 -11.08 6.30
CA HIS A 3 -5.65 -10.63 7.69
C HIS A 3 -5.65 -9.10 7.81
N PHE A 4 -5.14 -8.39 6.80
CA PHE A 4 -4.98 -6.94 6.85
C PHE A 4 -6.02 -6.20 5.98
N LEU A 5 -6.33 -6.76 4.82
CA LEU A 5 -7.19 -6.11 3.84
C LEU A 5 -8.66 -6.33 4.17
N VAL A 6 -9.45 -5.30 3.90
CA VAL A 6 -10.92 -5.38 3.95
C VAL A 6 -11.42 -6.51 3.07
N SER A 7 -12.25 -7.38 3.63
CA SER A 7 -12.93 -8.48 2.94
C SER A 7 -14.19 -8.86 3.71
N GLU A 8 -14.98 -9.81 3.18
CA GLU A 8 -16.12 -10.37 3.90
C GLU A 8 -15.72 -10.94 5.26
N THR A 9 -14.59 -11.65 5.30
CA THR A 9 -14.03 -12.25 6.52
C THR A 9 -13.28 -11.25 7.41
N ASN A 10 -13.09 -10.00 6.94
CA ASN A 10 -12.39 -8.95 7.67
C ASN A 10 -12.99 -7.57 7.34
N PRO A 11 -14.21 -7.26 7.81
CA PRO A 11 -14.93 -6.04 7.44
C PRO A 11 -14.29 -4.76 8.00
N ASP A 12 -13.46 -4.89 9.04
CA ASP A 12 -12.71 -3.79 9.65
C ASP A 12 -11.25 -3.72 9.16
N GLY A 13 -10.91 -4.49 8.11
CA GLY A 13 -9.62 -4.40 7.44
C GLY A 13 -9.40 -3.05 6.77
N SER A 14 -8.15 -2.77 6.41
CA SER A 14 -7.75 -1.54 5.72
C SER A 14 -7.79 -1.71 4.20
N LYS A 15 -7.88 -0.59 3.47
CA LYS A 15 -7.61 -0.61 2.04
C LYS A 15 -6.11 -0.82 1.79
N LEU A 16 -5.77 -1.34 0.60
CA LEU A 16 -4.39 -1.63 0.25
C LEU A 16 -3.55 -0.34 0.21
N GLU A 17 -4.07 0.70 -0.43
CA GLU A 17 -3.42 2.01 -0.54
C GLU A 17 -3.11 2.62 0.83
N ASP A 18 -3.97 2.41 1.83
CA ASP A 18 -3.76 2.93 3.19
C ASP A 18 -2.60 2.22 3.89
N ILE A 19 -2.54 0.89 3.81
CA ILE A 19 -1.41 0.11 4.34
C ILE A 19 -0.11 0.50 3.64
N LEU A 20 -0.13 0.63 2.32
CA LEU A 20 1.05 1.01 1.55
C LEU A 20 1.55 2.41 1.91
N ARG A 21 0.66 3.38 2.18
CA ARG A 21 1.05 4.71 2.67
C ARG A 21 1.75 4.65 4.03
N VAL A 22 1.28 3.81 4.95
CA VAL A 22 1.93 3.58 6.25
C VAL A 22 3.34 3.01 6.04
N ILE A 23 3.48 1.95 5.24
CA ILE A 23 4.79 1.34 4.94
C ILE A 23 5.73 2.36 4.28
N ARG A 24 5.22 3.16 3.33
CA ARG A 24 6.02 4.22 2.67
C ARG A 24 6.58 5.22 3.69
N SER A 25 5.76 5.64 4.66
CA SER A 25 6.19 6.53 5.73
C SER A 25 7.31 5.92 6.57
N ASP A 26 7.14 4.67 7.02
CA ASP A 26 8.13 3.97 7.84
C ASP A 26 9.48 3.79 7.12
N ILE A 27 9.46 3.52 5.82
CA ILE A 27 10.68 3.39 5.02
C ILE A 27 11.35 4.75 4.82
N PHE A 28 10.56 5.81 4.60
CA PHE A 28 11.09 7.16 4.51
C PHE A 28 11.81 7.56 5.80
N ASP A 29 11.23 7.29 6.96
CA ASP A 29 11.85 7.52 8.27
C ASP A 29 13.13 6.72 8.49
N ARG A 30 13.27 5.55 7.85
CA ARG A 30 14.54 4.79 7.87
C ARG A 30 15.58 5.43 6.96
N CYS A 31 15.19 5.97 5.81
CA CYS A 31 16.09 6.67 4.89
C CYS A 31 16.69 7.91 5.55
N THR A 32 15.88 8.69 6.28
CA THR A 32 16.36 9.92 6.95
C THR A 32 17.45 9.61 8.00
N LYS A 33 17.38 8.45 8.67
CA LYS A 33 18.38 8.02 9.66
C LYS A 33 19.75 7.66 9.09
N ILE A 34 19.82 7.27 7.81
CA ILE A 34 21.06 6.82 7.16
C ILE A 34 21.52 7.75 6.02
N ARG A 35 20.82 8.87 5.81
CA ARG A 35 21.05 9.78 4.68
C ARG A 35 22.50 10.28 4.58
N ASP A 36 23.10 10.60 5.73
CA ASP A 36 24.42 11.22 5.80
C ASP A 36 25.55 10.19 6.07
N ASP A 37 25.24 8.89 6.06
CA ASP A 37 26.20 7.81 6.29
C ASP A 37 26.91 7.40 4.99
N MET A 38 28.16 7.83 4.84
CA MET A 38 28.94 7.65 3.61
C MET A 38 29.57 6.25 3.45
N ARG A 39 29.35 5.31 4.37
CA ARG A 39 29.85 3.94 4.23
C ARG A 39 29.20 3.26 3.02
N PRO A 40 29.94 2.48 2.20
CA PRO A 40 29.39 1.84 1.01
C PRO A 40 28.12 1.01 1.28
N GLU A 41 28.06 0.31 2.41
CA GLU A 41 26.91 -0.50 2.81
C GLU A 41 25.68 0.37 3.07
N ALA A 42 25.86 1.51 3.74
CA ALA A 42 24.77 2.44 4.01
C ALA A 42 24.23 3.07 2.72
N GLN A 43 25.13 3.42 1.80
CA GLN A 43 24.76 3.96 0.49
C GLN A 43 23.98 2.94 -0.37
N ILE A 44 24.37 1.67 -0.34
CA ILE A 44 23.61 0.59 -1.02
C ILE A 44 22.21 0.44 -0.41
N VAL A 45 22.10 0.41 0.92
CA VAL A 45 20.80 0.29 1.61
C VAL A 45 19.91 1.49 1.32
N LEU A 46 20.44 2.71 1.34
CA LEU A 46 19.72 3.92 0.99
C LEU A 46 19.20 3.87 -0.46
N GLY A 47 20.05 3.48 -1.42
CA GLY A 47 19.66 3.31 -2.82
C GLY A 47 18.54 2.29 -3.00
N ASN A 48 18.60 1.15 -2.30
CA ASN A 48 17.54 0.15 -2.32
C ASN A 48 16.23 0.70 -1.75
N ASN A 49 16.28 1.41 -0.61
CA ASN A 49 15.08 1.99 -0.01
C ASN A 49 14.43 3.05 -0.91
N VAL A 50 15.23 3.89 -1.59
CA VAL A 50 14.72 4.86 -2.57
C VAL A 50 13.96 4.14 -3.70
N LYS A 51 14.51 3.04 -4.22
CA LYS A 51 13.83 2.24 -5.25
C LYS A 51 12.55 1.57 -4.73
N ILE A 52 12.55 1.10 -3.49
CA ILE A 52 11.34 0.54 -2.85
C ILE A 52 10.27 1.62 -2.67
N LEU A 53 10.64 2.84 -2.26
CA LEU A 53 9.71 3.96 -2.12
C LEU A 53 9.02 4.33 -3.44
N ASP A 54 9.75 4.27 -4.55
CA ASP A 54 9.21 4.45 -5.90
C ASP A 54 8.18 3.35 -6.24
N LEU A 55 8.56 2.08 -6.06
CA LEU A 55 7.65 0.95 -6.31
C LEU A 55 6.37 1.01 -5.45
N ILE A 56 6.50 1.38 -4.17
CA ILE A 56 5.33 1.54 -3.29
C ILE A 56 4.45 2.69 -3.78
N SER A 57 5.05 3.79 -4.26
CA SER A 57 4.27 4.91 -4.79
C SER A 57 3.50 4.52 -6.05
N GLN A 58 4.11 3.73 -6.94
CA GLN A 58 3.41 3.17 -8.11
C GLN A 58 2.29 2.21 -7.68
N ALA A 59 2.53 1.36 -6.69
CA ALA A 59 1.51 0.44 -6.16
C ALA A 59 0.32 1.18 -5.53
N ILE A 60 0.56 2.29 -4.81
CA ILE A 60 -0.51 3.15 -4.27
C ILE A 60 -1.38 3.70 -5.41
N THR A 61 -0.77 4.26 -6.46
CA THR A 61 -1.51 4.78 -7.61
C THR A 61 -2.37 3.69 -8.28
N LEU A 62 -1.82 2.49 -8.46
CA LEU A 62 -2.55 1.36 -9.05
C LEU A 62 -3.72 0.90 -8.16
N ALA A 63 -3.53 0.88 -6.84
CA ALA A 63 -4.57 0.52 -5.88
C ALA A 63 -5.70 1.55 -5.86
N GLU A 64 -5.36 2.85 -5.86
CA GLU A 64 -6.33 3.95 -5.95
C GLU A 64 -7.12 3.90 -7.25
N ASP A 65 -6.45 3.68 -8.40
CA ASP A 65 -7.11 3.54 -9.70
C ASP A 65 -8.08 2.35 -9.71
N SER A 66 -7.65 1.21 -9.15
CA SER A 66 -8.52 0.04 -8.99
C SER A 66 -9.75 0.36 -8.14
N SER A 67 -9.57 1.05 -7.00
CA SER A 67 -10.68 1.53 -6.17
C SER A 67 -11.62 2.45 -6.94
N HIS A 68 -11.09 3.39 -7.72
CA HIS A 68 -11.87 4.31 -8.55
C HIS A 68 -12.67 3.59 -9.64
N VAL A 69 -12.06 2.62 -10.33
CA VAL A 69 -12.74 1.80 -11.35
C VAL A 69 -13.92 1.06 -10.73
N LEU A 70 -13.72 0.43 -9.57
CA LEU A 70 -14.77 -0.30 -8.87
C LEU A 70 -15.88 0.62 -8.34
N ASP A 71 -15.52 1.77 -7.76
CA ASP A 71 -16.47 2.76 -7.27
C ASP A 71 -17.33 3.32 -8.41
N LYS A 72 -16.72 3.57 -9.57
CA LYS A 72 -17.43 4.04 -10.77
C LYS A 72 -18.37 2.99 -11.36
N ALA A 73 -17.97 1.72 -11.39
CA ALA A 73 -18.73 0.64 -12.01
C ALA A 73 -19.85 0.09 -11.12
N PHE A 74 -19.60 -0.01 -9.80
CA PHE A 74 -20.47 -0.73 -8.86
C PHE A 74 -20.93 0.11 -7.68
N GLY A 75 -20.50 1.38 -7.60
CA GLY A 75 -20.73 2.22 -6.45
C GLY A 75 -19.72 1.97 -5.31
N PRO A 76 -19.83 2.76 -4.22
CA PRO A 76 -18.91 2.66 -3.09
C PRO A 76 -19.01 1.29 -2.42
N SER A 77 -17.89 0.83 -1.87
CA SER A 77 -17.87 -0.42 -1.10
C SER A 77 -18.80 -0.33 0.12
N ALA A 78 -19.74 -1.26 0.22
CA ALA A 78 -20.59 -1.43 1.39
C ALA A 78 -19.90 -2.30 2.44
N LYS A 79 -19.81 -1.84 3.70
CA LYS A 79 -19.27 -2.65 4.79
C LYS A 79 -20.06 -3.95 4.95
N GLY A 80 -19.38 -5.09 4.86
CA GLY A 80 -19.99 -6.42 4.98
C GLY A 80 -20.89 -6.82 3.80
N GLY A 81 -20.82 -6.09 2.68
CA GLY A 81 -21.49 -6.46 1.44
C GLY A 81 -20.72 -7.51 0.65
N LEU A 82 -21.42 -8.14 -0.31
CA LEU A 82 -20.83 -9.09 -1.26
C LEU A 82 -19.67 -8.45 -2.05
N PRO A 83 -18.72 -9.26 -2.57
CA PRO A 83 -17.62 -8.75 -3.37
C PRO A 83 -18.19 -8.06 -4.61
N ARG A 84 -17.62 -6.91 -4.98
CA ARG A 84 -18.05 -6.17 -6.18
C ARG A 84 -17.70 -6.91 -7.47
N ILE A 85 -16.62 -7.70 -7.42
CA ILE A 85 -16.14 -8.57 -8.49
C ILE A 85 -15.64 -9.88 -7.87
N GLY A 86 -15.78 -10.98 -8.61
CA GLY A 86 -15.43 -12.33 -8.14
C GLY A 86 -16.58 -13.05 -7.44
N ASP A 87 -16.35 -14.32 -7.12
CA ASP A 87 -17.29 -15.16 -6.38
C ASP A 87 -17.18 -14.91 -4.87
N ALA A 88 -18.26 -15.19 -4.13
CA ALA A 88 -18.32 -15.14 -2.67
C ALA A 88 -17.76 -16.41 -2.02
#